data_AF-A0A9P7GPM2-F1
#
_entry.id   AF-A0A9P7GPM2-F1
#
_cell.length_a   1.000
_cell.length_b   1.000
_cell.length_c   1.000
_cell.angle_alpha   90.00
_cell.angle_beta   90.00
_cell.angle_gamma   90.00
#
_symmetry.space_group_name_H-M   'P 1'
#
loop_
_entity.id
_entity.type
_entity.pdbx_description
1 polymer ?
#
loop_
_entity_poly.entity_id
_entity_poly.type
_entity_poly.pdbx_seq_one_letter_code
_entity_poly.pdbx_strand_id
1 'polypeptide(L)'
;MSLVPTVPCIVQQSRTVRTKRGTDFYTNAQRQDERLLKRLEAQLANAQARLKREEEEAEELQRQQHQHGSRAATKESGENHNVYFWDKVLSNEDRAKLAKHGIKTFDELYFLHSEAEAAMSQPPHPSVENLQPRLRVAYEMYSSIPQKVAGKRPSRFGLGWF
;
A
#
# COMPACT_ATOMS: atom_id res chain seq x y z
N MET A 1 -41.63 24.66 91.00
CA MET A 1 -41.95 23.24 90.67
C MET A 1 -43.31 23.27 89.99
N SER A 2 -43.57 22.79 88.77
CA SER A 2 -42.86 21.99 87.78
C SER A 2 -43.36 22.46 86.40
N LEU A 3 -42.46 22.77 85.46
CA LEU A 3 -42.83 23.02 84.07
C LEU A 3 -42.88 21.66 83.36
N VAL A 4 -44.07 21.24 82.96
CA VAL A 4 -44.27 20.03 82.14
C VAL A 4 -43.69 20.30 80.75
N PRO A 5 -42.71 19.53 80.27
CA PRO A 5 -42.20 19.71 78.91
C PRO A 5 -43.21 19.09 77.94
N THR A 6 -43.90 19.95 77.19
CA THR A 6 -44.72 19.54 76.05
C THR A 6 -43.77 19.06 74.95
N VAL A 7 -43.74 17.76 74.70
CA VAL A 7 -42.96 17.18 73.60
C VAL A 7 -43.70 17.47 72.29
N PRO A 8 -43.08 18.14 71.30
CA PRO A 8 -43.70 18.25 69.98
C PRO A 8 -43.68 16.87 69.33
N CYS A 9 -44.87 16.33 69.06
CA CYS A 9 -45.04 15.14 68.22
C CYS A 9 -44.61 15.52 66.80
N ILE A 10 -43.40 15.16 66.41
CA ILE A 10 -42.92 15.31 65.04
C ILE A 10 -43.64 14.23 64.22
N VAL A 11 -44.67 14.63 63.49
CA VAL A 11 -45.30 13.82 62.46
C VAL A 11 -44.24 13.58 61.38
N GLN A 12 -43.59 12.42 61.44
CA GLN A 12 -42.75 11.92 60.35
C GLN A 12 -43.66 11.76 59.13
N GLN A 13 -43.58 12.71 58.19
CA GLN A 13 -44.16 12.55 56.88
C GLN A 13 -43.41 11.39 56.20
N SER A 14 -44.01 10.20 56.23
CA SER A 14 -43.58 9.07 55.44
C SER A 14 -43.71 9.48 53.97
N ARG A 15 -42.58 9.91 53.38
CA ARG A 15 -42.47 10.07 51.93
C ARG A 15 -42.70 8.69 51.32
N THR A 16 -43.92 8.44 50.88
CA THR A 16 -44.22 7.28 50.04
C THR A 16 -43.42 7.47 48.76
N VAL A 17 -42.28 6.77 48.65
CA VAL A 17 -41.57 6.64 47.38
C VAL A 17 -42.51 5.86 46.46
N ARG A 18 -43.17 6.59 45.56
CA ARG A 18 -43.96 6.00 44.49
C ARG A 18 -42.99 5.24 43.58
N THR A 19 -42.77 3.97 43.88
CA THR A 19 -42.08 3.04 42.98
C THR A 19 -42.99 2.80 41.78
N LYS A 20 -42.93 3.70 40.80
CA LYS A 20 -43.32 3.39 39.42
C LYS A 20 -42.31 2.37 38.89
N ARG A 21 -42.47 1.10 39.26
CA ARG A 21 -41.84 -0.01 38.54
C ARG A 21 -42.89 -0.63 37.63
N GLY A 22 -42.54 -0.77 36.36
CA GLY A 22 -43.06 -1.86 35.54
C GLY A 22 -43.50 -1.49 34.13
N THR A 23 -42.62 -0.91 33.29
CA THR A 23 -42.63 -1.16 31.82
C THR A 23 -41.48 -0.55 31.00
N ASP A 24 -40.48 0.13 31.61
CA ASP A 24 -39.61 1.02 30.82
C ASP A 24 -38.15 0.59 30.61
N PHE A 25 -37.65 -0.49 31.22
CA PHE A 25 -36.25 -0.88 31.02
C PHE A 25 -36.04 -1.55 29.65
N TYR A 26 -36.88 -2.55 29.33
CA TYR A 26 -36.80 -3.26 28.05
C TYR A 26 -37.21 -2.39 26.86
N THR A 27 -38.18 -1.49 27.02
CA THR A 27 -38.63 -0.60 25.94
C THR A 27 -37.61 0.49 25.62
N ASN A 28 -36.87 0.99 26.62
CA ASN A 28 -35.78 1.93 26.38
C ASN A 28 -34.54 1.25 25.78
N ALA A 29 -34.21 0.02 26.21
CA ALA A 29 -33.15 -0.77 25.58
C ALA A 29 -33.46 -1.05 24.10
N GLN A 30 -34.68 -1.52 23.80
CA GLN A 30 -35.13 -1.73 22.42
C GLN A 30 -35.07 -0.46 21.58
N ARG A 31 -35.49 0.70 22.13
CA ARG A 31 -35.37 1.98 21.42
C ARG A 31 -33.92 2.40 21.17
N GLN A 32 -32.99 2.06 22.05
CA GLN A 32 -31.57 2.32 21.83
C GLN A 32 -31.02 1.42 20.73
N ASP A 33 -31.38 0.14 20.74
CA ASP A 33 -31.00 -0.82 19.71
C ASP A 33 -31.57 -0.44 18.34
N GLU A 34 -32.84 -0.04 18.27
CA GLU A 34 -33.47 0.46 17.04
C GLU A 34 -32.79 1.73 16.50
N ARG A 35 -32.36 2.64 17.37
CA ARG A 35 -31.61 3.84 16.95
C ARG A 35 -30.23 3.48 16.43
N LEU A 36 -29.58 2.51 17.07
CA LEU A 36 -28.27 2.01 16.64
C LEU A 36 -28.38 1.32 15.27
N LEU A 37 -29.37 0.44 15.10
CA LEU A 37 -29.65 -0.22 13.83
C LEU A 37 -29.88 0.79 12.70
N LYS A 38 -30.76 1.78 12.91
CA LYS A 38 -31.01 2.85 11.92
C LYS A 38 -29.74 3.63 11.57
N ARG A 39 -28.84 3.85 12.54
CA ARG A 39 -27.56 4.53 12.29
C ARG A 39 -26.63 3.67 11.44
N LEU A 40 -26.55 2.38 11.72
CA LEU A 40 -25.73 1.44 10.96
C LEU A 40 -26.26 1.26 9.53
N GLU A 41 -27.58 1.16 9.37
CA GLU A 41 -28.24 1.14 8.06
C GLU A 41 -27.94 2.41 7.26
N ALA A 42 -28.01 3.58 7.88
CA ALA A 42 -27.65 4.85 7.24
C ALA A 42 -26.16 4.90 6.86
N GLN A 43 -25.27 4.35 7.69
CA GLN A 43 -23.84 4.26 7.37
C GLN A 43 -23.59 3.34 6.18
N LEU A 44 -24.26 2.19 6.12
CA LEU A 44 -24.15 1.26 5.00
C LEU A 44 -24.69 1.89 3.71
N ALA A 45 -25.85 2.54 3.76
CA ALA A 45 -26.41 3.23 2.60
C ALA A 45 -25.47 4.33 2.08
N ASN A 46 -24.87 5.11 2.98
CA ASN A 46 -23.89 6.14 2.62
C ASN A 46 -22.60 5.55 2.03
N ALA A 47 -22.09 4.45 2.60
CA ALA A 47 -20.89 3.77 2.08
C ALA A 47 -21.15 3.18 0.70
N GLN A 48 -22.30 2.53 0.49
CA GLN A 48 -22.72 2.02 -0.82
C GLN A 48 -22.90 3.14 -1.84
N ALA A 49 -23.48 4.27 -1.45
CA ALA A 49 -23.62 5.42 -2.33
C ALA A 49 -22.26 6.06 -2.70
N ARG A 50 -21.28 6.04 -1.79
CA ARG A 50 -19.91 6.48 -2.09
C ARG A 50 -19.24 5.55 -3.09
N LEU A 51 -19.29 4.24 -2.84
CA LEU A 51 -18.72 3.25 -3.75
C LEU A 51 -19.29 3.37 -5.16
N LYS A 52 -20.62 3.50 -5.30
CA LYS A 52 -21.25 3.68 -6.61
C LYS A 52 -20.77 4.95 -7.34
N ARG A 53 -20.60 6.06 -6.62
CA ARG A 53 -20.08 7.31 -7.21
C ARG A 53 -18.63 7.17 -7.64
N GLU A 54 -17.80 6.55 -6.81
CA GLU A 54 -16.39 6.29 -7.13
C GLU A 54 -16.26 5.32 -8.31
N GLU A 55 -17.15 4.33 -8.42
CA GLU A 55 -17.21 3.37 -9.53
C GLU A 55 -17.65 4.05 -10.84
N GLU A 56 -18.67 4.91 -10.79
CA GLU A 56 -19.11 5.73 -11.93
C GLU A 56 -18.00 6.71 -12.38
N GLU A 57 -17.31 7.37 -11.45
CA GLU A 57 -16.20 8.28 -11.76
C GLU A 57 -14.99 7.54 -12.37
N ALA A 58 -14.67 6.34 -11.85
CA ALA A 58 -13.63 5.49 -12.40
C ALA A 58 -13.99 4.99 -13.81
N GLU A 59 -15.24 4.61 -14.05
CA GLU A 59 -15.72 4.23 -15.38
C GLU A 59 -15.67 5.40 -16.37
N GLU A 60 -16.04 6.61 -15.95
CA GLU A 60 -15.96 7.80 -16.78
C GLU A 60 -14.51 8.16 -17.15
N LEU A 61 -13.59 8.09 -16.18
CA LEU A 61 -12.16 8.28 -16.43
C LEU A 61 -11.61 7.23 -17.41
N GLN A 62 -12.01 5.96 -17.24
CA GLN A 62 -11.60 4.89 -18.15
C GLN A 62 -12.14 5.11 -19.57
N ARG A 63 -13.40 5.53 -19.71
CA ARG A 63 -14.00 5.86 -21.02
C ARG A 63 -13.32 7.06 -21.67
N GLN A 64 -12.99 8.10 -20.91
CA GLN A 64 -12.25 9.27 -21.42
C GLN A 64 -10.84 8.89 -21.88
N GLN A 65 -10.13 8.05 -21.13
CA GLN A 65 -8.82 7.52 -21.54
C GLN A 65 -8.91 6.71 -22.83
N HIS A 66 -9.94 5.88 -23.00
CA HIS A 66 -10.14 5.10 -24.22
C HIS A 66 -10.56 5.95 -25.44
N GLN A 67 -11.33 7.04 -25.24
CA GLN A 67 -11.77 7.91 -26.33
C GLN A 67 -10.69 8.89 -26.80
N HIS A 68 -9.79 9.34 -25.91
CA HIS A 68 -8.67 10.23 -26.28
C HIS A 68 -7.37 9.50 -26.66
N GLY A 69 -7.33 8.16 -26.53
CA GLY A 69 -6.13 7.35 -26.71
C GLY A 69 -6.04 6.52 -28.00
N SER A 70 -6.87 6.79 -29.03
CA SER A 70 -6.86 6.01 -30.28
C SER A 70 -5.72 6.35 -31.25
N ARG A 71 -4.54 6.72 -30.73
CA ARG A 71 -3.31 6.78 -31.51
C ARG A 71 -2.18 6.16 -30.69
N ALA A 72 -2.07 4.83 -30.82
CA ALA A 72 -0.95 4.00 -30.39
C ALA A 72 -0.70 3.89 -28.88
N ALA A 73 -1.72 3.57 -28.09
CA ALA A 73 -1.50 2.79 -26.87
C ALA A 73 -1.41 1.30 -27.24
N THR A 74 -0.35 0.93 -27.96
CA THR A 74 0.22 -0.40 -27.79
C THR A 74 0.33 -0.58 -26.29
N LYS A 75 -0.18 -1.68 -25.73
CA LYS A 75 0.19 -2.11 -24.39
C LYS A 75 1.71 -2.03 -24.29
N GLU A 76 2.25 -0.95 -23.76
CA GLU A 76 3.60 -0.93 -23.22
C GLU A 76 3.48 -1.75 -21.95
N SER A 77 3.48 -3.06 -22.18
CA SER A 77 3.86 -4.06 -21.23
C SER A 77 5.06 -3.50 -20.47
N GLY A 78 5.02 -3.56 -19.14
CA GLY A 78 6.18 -3.23 -18.30
C GLY A 78 7.47 -3.96 -18.73
N GLU A 79 7.36 -5.00 -19.58
CA GLU A 79 8.45 -5.71 -20.24
C GLU A 79 9.35 -4.83 -21.13
N ASN A 80 8.85 -3.72 -21.69
CA ASN A 80 9.64 -2.91 -22.63
C ASN A 80 10.86 -2.22 -21.99
N HIS A 81 10.78 -1.88 -20.70
CA HIS A 81 11.90 -1.25 -20.01
C HIS A 81 13.09 -2.20 -19.89
N ASN A 82 12.83 -3.48 -19.59
CA ASN A 82 13.85 -4.50 -19.46
C ASN A 82 14.55 -4.77 -20.80
N VAL A 83 13.79 -4.78 -21.90
CA VAL A 83 14.34 -4.88 -23.26
C VAL A 83 15.23 -3.68 -23.59
N TYR A 84 14.81 -2.46 -23.22
CA TYR A 84 15.64 -1.27 -23.41
C TYR A 84 16.97 -1.36 -22.67
N PHE A 85 16.98 -1.75 -21.39
CA PHE A 85 18.22 -1.92 -20.63
C PHE A 85 19.11 -3.01 -21.21
N TRP A 86 18.52 -4.14 -21.60
CA TRP A 86 19.24 -5.25 -22.21
C TRP A 86 19.90 -4.87 -23.53
N ASP A 87 19.20 -4.15 -24.41
CA ASP A 87 19.70 -3.82 -25.74
C ASP A 87 20.54 -2.54 -25.79
N LYS A 88 20.23 -1.54 -24.97
CA LYS A 88 20.86 -0.21 -25.04
C LYS A 88 21.95 -0.01 -24.01
N VAL A 89 21.89 -0.65 -22.86
CA VAL A 89 22.88 -0.43 -21.79
C VAL A 89 23.99 -1.47 -21.83
N LEU A 90 23.65 -2.73 -22.09
CA LEU A 90 24.64 -3.79 -22.24
C LEU A 90 25.19 -3.82 -23.68
N SER A 91 26.51 -3.94 -23.81
CA SER A 91 27.15 -4.14 -25.11
C SER A 91 26.90 -5.56 -25.65
N ASN A 92 27.14 -5.79 -26.93
CA ASN A 92 27.03 -7.13 -27.51
C ASN A 92 28.02 -8.11 -26.85
N GLU A 93 29.20 -7.64 -26.48
CA GLU A 93 30.21 -8.42 -25.77
C GLU A 93 29.74 -8.81 -24.37
N ASP A 94 29.11 -7.88 -23.65
CA ASP A 94 28.54 -8.12 -22.33
C ASP A 94 27.45 -9.20 -22.40
N ARG A 95 26.57 -9.10 -23.38
CA ARG A 95 25.52 -10.10 -23.62
C ARG A 95 26.08 -11.45 -24.02
N ALA A 96 27.16 -11.50 -24.81
CA ALA A 96 27.85 -12.74 -25.13
C ALA A 96 28.50 -13.39 -23.90
N LYS A 97 29.06 -12.59 -22.98
CA LYS A 97 29.58 -13.09 -21.69
C LYS A 97 28.46 -13.67 -20.84
N LEU A 98 27.34 -12.98 -20.71
CA LEU A 98 26.17 -13.45 -19.97
C LEU A 98 25.57 -14.74 -20.58
N ALA A 99 25.52 -14.82 -21.91
CA ALA A 99 25.02 -15.99 -22.62
C ALA A 99 25.88 -17.24 -22.37
N LYS A 100 27.22 -17.11 -22.22
CA LYS A 100 28.12 -18.22 -21.84
C LYS A 100 27.76 -18.83 -20.49
N HIS A 101 27.18 -18.03 -19.59
CA HIS A 101 26.73 -18.47 -18.27
C HIS A 101 25.22 -18.77 -18.23
N GLY A 102 24.56 -18.86 -19.39
CA GLY A 102 23.14 -19.19 -19.49
C GLY A 102 22.20 -18.09 -19.01
N ILE A 103 22.63 -16.82 -19.06
CA ILE A 103 21.79 -15.66 -18.74
C ILE A 103 21.38 -15.01 -20.06
N LYS A 104 20.10 -15.09 -20.40
CA LYS A 104 19.56 -14.66 -21.71
C LYS A 104 18.68 -13.42 -21.62
N THR A 105 18.14 -13.15 -20.44
CA THR A 105 17.22 -12.04 -20.21
C THR A 105 17.71 -11.13 -19.09
N PHE A 106 17.20 -9.90 -19.07
CA PHE A 106 17.50 -8.95 -18.00
C PHE A 106 16.92 -9.40 -16.65
N ASP A 107 15.75 -10.04 -16.67
CA ASP A 107 15.11 -10.56 -15.45
C ASP A 107 15.94 -11.66 -14.80
N GLU A 108 16.52 -12.57 -15.60
CA GLU A 108 17.46 -13.58 -15.11
C GLU A 108 18.71 -12.95 -14.49
N LEU A 109 19.23 -11.87 -15.11
CA LEU A 109 20.38 -11.13 -14.59
C LEU A 109 20.06 -10.51 -13.22
N TYR A 110 18.90 -9.87 -13.10
CA TYR A 110 18.44 -9.26 -11.86
C TYR A 110 18.22 -10.30 -10.76
N PHE A 111 17.56 -11.43 -11.09
CA PHE A 111 17.32 -12.52 -10.16
C PHE A 111 18.63 -13.07 -9.60
N LEU A 112 19.59 -13.40 -10.47
CA LEU A 112 20.89 -13.93 -10.06
C LEU A 112 21.73 -12.91 -9.26
N HIS A 113 21.61 -11.62 -9.56
CA HIS A 113 22.22 -10.58 -8.74
C HIS A 113 21.62 -10.57 -7.33
N SER A 114 20.30 -10.62 -7.20
CA SER A 114 19.63 -10.66 -5.89
C SER A 114 19.97 -11.93 -5.09
N GLU A 115 20.12 -13.06 -5.78
CA GLU A 115 20.58 -14.32 -5.17
C GLU A 115 22.02 -14.22 -4.69
N ALA A 116 22.90 -13.55 -5.46
CA ALA A 116 24.27 -13.30 -5.05
C ALA A 116 24.34 -12.40 -3.79
N GLU A 117 23.55 -11.32 -3.74
CA GLU A 117 23.44 -10.48 -2.54
C GLU A 117 22.89 -11.25 -1.34
N ALA A 118 21.87 -12.08 -1.54
CA ALA A 118 21.32 -12.95 -0.51
C ALA A 118 22.39 -13.92 0.02
N ALA A 119 23.17 -14.54 -0.87
CA ALA A 119 24.24 -15.46 -0.49
C ALA A 119 25.36 -14.75 0.29
N MET A 120 25.73 -13.53 -0.07
CA MET A 120 26.75 -12.75 0.64
C MET A 120 26.26 -12.19 1.98
N SER A 121 24.97 -11.86 2.07
CA SER A 121 24.35 -11.34 3.29
C SER A 121 24.05 -12.43 4.33
N GLN A 122 23.98 -13.70 3.92
CA GLN A 122 23.80 -14.83 4.83
C GLN A 122 25.16 -15.41 5.26
N PRO A 123 25.31 -15.83 6.53
CA PRO A 123 26.49 -16.58 6.96
C PRO A 123 26.59 -17.87 6.11
N PRO A 124 27.76 -18.23 5.57
CA PRO A 124 29.11 -17.87 6.00
C PRO A 124 29.72 -16.58 5.39
N HIS A 125 28.92 -15.70 4.78
CA HIS A 125 29.37 -14.48 4.11
C HIS A 125 30.49 -14.73 3.10
N PRO A 126 30.27 -15.62 2.12
CA PRO A 126 31.26 -15.86 1.08
C PRO A 126 31.61 -14.55 0.37
N SER A 127 32.89 -14.31 0.15
CA SER A 127 33.34 -13.23 -0.72
C SER A 127 32.86 -13.46 -2.15
N VAL A 128 32.77 -12.39 -2.94
CA VAL A 128 32.33 -12.42 -4.36
C VAL A 128 33.10 -13.48 -5.18
N GLU A 129 34.38 -13.71 -4.83
CA GLU A 129 35.24 -14.69 -5.52
C GLU A 129 34.85 -16.15 -5.27
N ASN A 130 34.24 -16.43 -4.10
CA ASN A 130 33.81 -17.75 -3.69
C ASN A 130 32.38 -18.08 -4.15
N LEU A 131 31.69 -17.12 -4.78
CA LEU A 131 30.37 -17.36 -5.37
C LEU A 131 30.48 -18.25 -6.61
N GLN A 132 29.36 -18.89 -6.97
CA GLN A 132 29.29 -19.62 -8.23
C GLN A 132 29.66 -18.67 -9.40
N PRO A 133 30.39 -19.13 -10.42
CA PRO A 133 30.84 -18.29 -11.53
C PRO A 133 29.67 -17.53 -12.21
N ARG A 134 28.50 -18.15 -12.27
CA ARG A 134 27.28 -17.54 -12.83
C ARG A 134 26.79 -16.36 -11.99
N LEU A 135 26.73 -16.52 -10.66
CA LEU A 135 26.32 -15.48 -9.72
C LEU A 135 27.33 -14.34 -9.68
N ARG A 136 28.63 -14.66 -9.68
CA ARG A 136 29.72 -13.69 -9.72
C ARG A 136 29.61 -12.78 -10.95
N VAL A 137 29.47 -13.38 -12.13
CA VAL A 137 29.35 -12.61 -13.39
C VAL A 137 28.07 -11.78 -13.39
N ALA A 138 26.94 -12.31 -12.91
CA ALA A 138 25.71 -11.54 -12.80
C ALA A 138 25.90 -10.32 -11.87
N TYR A 139 26.54 -10.52 -10.72
CA TYR A 139 26.80 -9.49 -9.73
C TYR A 139 27.69 -8.36 -10.26
N GLU A 140 28.83 -8.71 -10.85
CA GLU A 140 29.76 -7.74 -11.46
C GLU A 140 29.09 -6.95 -12.59
N MET A 141 28.31 -7.64 -13.43
CA MET A 141 27.67 -7.04 -14.60
C MET A 141 26.55 -6.08 -14.20
N TYR A 142 25.67 -6.49 -13.28
CA TYR A 142 24.58 -5.63 -12.81
C TYR A 142 25.11 -4.41 -12.03
N SER A 143 26.15 -4.60 -11.21
CA SER A 143 26.83 -3.51 -10.50
C SER A 143 27.46 -2.47 -11.44
N SER A 144 27.83 -2.86 -12.67
CA SER A 144 28.40 -1.95 -13.68
C SER A 144 27.35 -1.11 -14.42
N ILE A 145 26.06 -1.48 -14.36
CA ILE A 145 24.98 -0.83 -15.11
C ILE A 145 24.85 0.66 -14.77
N PRO A 146 24.82 1.09 -13.49
CA PRO A 146 24.70 2.52 -13.16
C PRO A 146 25.80 3.38 -13.79
N GLN A 147 27.04 2.88 -13.84
CA GLN A 147 28.17 3.59 -14.46
C GLN A 147 28.00 3.70 -15.98
N LYS A 148 27.56 2.61 -16.64
CA LYS A 148 27.29 2.59 -18.09
C LYS A 148 26.16 3.53 -18.49
N VAL A 149 25.14 3.68 -17.65
CA VAL A 149 24.03 4.62 -17.86
C VAL A 149 24.49 6.07 -17.66
N ALA A 150 25.30 6.35 -16.65
CA ALA A 150 25.82 7.68 -16.39
C ALA A 150 26.72 8.19 -17.52
N GLY A 151 27.60 7.34 -18.07
CA GLY A 151 28.51 7.70 -19.16
C GLY A 151 27.83 7.97 -20.51
N LYS A 152 26.58 7.52 -20.70
CA LYS A 152 25.80 7.75 -21.94
C LYS A 152 24.93 9.01 -21.92
N ARG A 153 24.86 9.75 -20.80
CA ARG A 153 24.13 11.01 -20.77
C ARG A 153 24.92 12.03 -21.61
N PRO A 154 24.33 12.60 -22.69
CA PRO A 154 24.99 13.68 -23.40
C PRO A 154 25.17 14.83 -22.39
N SER A 155 26.41 15.30 -22.22
CA SER A 155 26.74 16.50 -21.47
C SER A 155 26.00 17.68 -22.10
N ARG A 156 24.81 18.00 -21.58
CA ARG A 156 23.94 19.07 -22.09
C ARG A 156 24.38 20.47 -21.67
N PHE A 157 25.62 20.62 -21.22
CA PHE A 157 26.24 21.90 -20.87
C PHE A 157 27.61 21.99 -21.56
N GLY A 158 27.55 22.38 -22.83
CA GLY A 158 28.73 22.55 -23.69
C GLY A 158 28.39 23.44 -24.88
N LEU A 159 27.65 24.52 -24.65
CA LEU A 159 27.54 25.63 -25.59
C LEU A 159 27.95 26.89 -24.83
N GLY A 160 29.20 27.28 -25.06
CA GLY A 160 29.71 28.57 -24.66
C GLY A 160 28.88 29.68 -25.31
N TRP A 161 28.45 30.62 -24.49
CA TRP A 161 28.06 31.94 -24.93
C TRP A 161 29.29 32.81 -24.75
N PHE A 162 29.94 33.12 -25.87
CA PHE A 162 30.71 34.36 -26.01
C PHE A 162 29.75 35.54 -26.06
#